data_AF-R5KRJ5-F1
#
_entry.id   AF-R5KRJ5-F1
#
_cell.length_a   1.000
_cell.length_b   1.000
_cell.length_c   1.000
_cell.angle_alpha   90.00
_cell.angle_beta   90.00
_cell.angle_gamma   90.00
#
_symmetry.space_group_name_H-M   'P 1'
#
loop_
_entity.id
_entity.type
_entity.pdbx_description
1 polymer ?
#
loop_
_entity_poly.entity_id
_entity_poly.type
_entity_poly.pdbx_seq_one_letter_code
_entity_poly.pdbx_strand_id
1 'polypeptide(L)'
;MYNYISVQPVQYNNITKYQPCLLPSGNRNYTIVDERKVDFFVSQKEAALPYLADVLVHSNNEAQIVETLHIINSMADEGVKGIDKMYPVLSRFNNTTSPNIQTYLAGIYRKTQVPDAFGPLVKMLIQNSLRPQTSNFDPDEEIGGAILAYISDRFRNQPQK
;
A
#
# COMPACT_ATOMS: atom_id res chain seq x y z
N MET A 1 -13.66 -9.42 25.17
CA MET A 1 -12.89 -10.37 24.33
C MET A 1 -13.48 -10.33 22.94
N TYR A 2 -12.80 -9.71 21.97
CA TYR A 2 -13.23 -9.77 20.58
C TYR A 2 -12.73 -11.10 19.99
N ASN A 3 -13.63 -11.90 19.44
CA ASN A 3 -13.31 -13.12 18.70
C ASN A 3 -12.61 -12.69 17.41
N TYR A 4 -11.28 -12.78 17.37
CA TYR A 4 -10.54 -12.60 16.14
C TYR A 4 -10.75 -13.86 15.29
N ILE A 5 -11.65 -13.78 14.30
CA ILE A 5 -11.66 -14.76 13.22
C ILE A 5 -10.31 -14.58 12.50
N SER A 6 -9.35 -15.46 12.75
CA SER A 6 -8.07 -15.46 12.06
C SER A 6 -8.34 -15.78 10.59
N VAL A 7 -8.26 -14.78 9.71
CA VAL A 7 -8.27 -15.02 8.27
C VAL A 7 -7.04 -15.86 7.96
N GLN A 8 -7.27 -17.06 7.44
CA GLN A 8 -6.22 -18.01 7.08
C GLN A 8 -5.62 -17.63 5.71
N PRO A 9 -4.35 -17.98 5.43
CA PRO A 9 -3.77 -17.79 4.11
C PRO A 9 -4.61 -18.51 3.04
N VAL A 10 -4.65 -17.92 1.84
CA VAL A 10 -5.34 -18.51 0.67
C VAL A 10 -4.86 -19.95 0.48
N GLN A 11 -5.79 -20.90 0.56
CA GLN A 11 -5.49 -22.29 0.30
C GLN A 11 -5.56 -22.55 -1.20
N TYR A 12 -4.40 -22.84 -1.79
CA TYR A 12 -4.29 -23.23 -3.18
C TYR A 12 -4.47 -24.74 -3.30
N ASN A 13 -5.49 -25.18 -4.03
CA ASN A 13 -5.68 -26.59 -4.35
C ASN A 13 -4.69 -27.00 -5.45
N ASN A 14 -4.36 -28.30 -5.53
CA ASN A 14 -3.33 -28.85 -6.45
C ASN A 14 -3.50 -28.51 -7.94
N ILE A 15 -4.65 -27.96 -8.36
CA ILE A 15 -5.00 -27.60 -9.74
C ILE A 15 -4.67 -26.12 -10.02
N THR A 16 -4.65 -25.26 -8.99
CA THR A 16 -4.46 -23.82 -9.10
C THR A 16 -3.17 -23.41 -8.39
N LYS A 17 -2.08 -23.27 -9.15
CA LYS A 17 -0.78 -22.86 -8.61
C LYS A 17 -0.80 -21.38 -8.21
N TYR A 18 -0.26 -21.05 -7.03
CA TYR A 18 0.01 -19.68 -6.60
C TYR A 18 0.90 -18.96 -7.62
N GLN A 19 0.53 -17.73 -7.97
CA GLN A 19 1.36 -16.87 -8.80
C GLN A 19 2.18 -15.93 -7.89
N PRO A 20 3.50 -16.06 -7.82
CA PRO A 20 4.30 -15.19 -6.97
C PRO A 20 4.24 -13.74 -7.46
N CYS A 21 4.28 -12.81 -6.51
CA CYS A 21 4.45 -11.40 -6.82
C CYS A 21 5.74 -11.17 -7.61
N LEU A 22 5.63 -10.56 -8.79
CA LEU A 22 6.76 -10.17 -9.61
C LEU A 22 6.87 -8.64 -9.65
N LEU A 23 7.96 -8.13 -9.12
CA LEU A 23 8.27 -6.70 -9.17
C LEU A 23 8.49 -6.23 -10.62
N PRO A 24 8.33 -4.94 -10.91
CA PRO A 24 8.75 -4.32 -12.17
C PRO A 24 10.18 -4.73 -12.54
N SER A 25 10.40 -5.00 -13.83
CA SER A 25 11.68 -5.52 -14.32
C SER A 25 11.82 -5.34 -15.82
N GLY A 26 13.01 -4.95 -16.31
CA GLY A 26 13.29 -4.77 -17.74
C GLY A 26 12.37 -3.71 -18.36
N ASN A 27 11.59 -4.08 -19.37
CA ASN A 27 10.64 -3.16 -20.01
C ASN A 27 9.27 -3.12 -19.31
N ARG A 28 9.07 -3.86 -18.21
CA ARG A 28 7.81 -3.88 -17.46
C ARG A 28 7.87 -2.90 -16.29
N ASN A 29 6.99 -1.90 -16.32
CA ASN A 29 6.88 -0.84 -15.32
C ASN A 29 5.79 -1.09 -14.25
N TYR A 30 5.18 -2.28 -14.22
CA TYR A 30 4.12 -2.65 -13.28
C TYR A 30 4.40 -3.97 -12.56
N THR A 31 3.83 -4.09 -11.36
CA THR A 31 3.88 -5.30 -10.54
C THR A 31 2.85 -6.31 -11.03
N ILE A 32 3.20 -7.60 -11.02
CA ILE A 32 2.26 -8.69 -11.25
C ILE A 32 1.97 -9.36 -9.90
N VAL A 33 0.70 -9.51 -9.55
CA VAL A 33 0.24 -10.19 -8.33
C VAL A 33 -0.71 -11.34 -8.68
N ASP A 34 -0.98 -12.23 -7.71
CA ASP A 34 -2.05 -13.22 -7.86
C ASP A 34 -3.40 -12.56 -7.58
N GLU A 35 -4.14 -12.24 -8.65
CA GLU A 35 -5.45 -11.59 -8.54
C GLU A 35 -6.42 -12.36 -7.63
N ARG A 36 -6.35 -13.70 -7.60
CA ARG A 36 -7.22 -14.50 -6.71
C ARG A 36 -6.93 -14.23 -5.25
N LYS A 37 -5.67 -13.96 -4.92
CA LYS A 37 -5.26 -13.58 -3.56
C LYS A 37 -5.77 -12.19 -3.23
N VAL A 38 -5.68 -11.25 -4.17
CA VAL A 38 -6.25 -9.90 -4.02
C VAL A 38 -7.75 -9.99 -3.78
N ASP A 39 -8.49 -10.64 -4.68
CA ASP A 39 -9.94 -10.85 -4.60
C ASP A 39 -10.35 -11.51 -3.28
N PHE A 40 -9.59 -12.52 -2.83
CA PHE A 40 -9.85 -13.19 -1.56
C PHE A 40 -9.81 -12.17 -0.41
N PHE A 41 -8.72 -11.43 -0.23
CA PHE A 41 -8.60 -10.50 0.90
C PHE A 41 -9.56 -9.31 0.78
N VAL A 42 -9.80 -8.81 -0.43
CA VAL A 42 -10.82 -7.77 -0.69
C VAL A 42 -12.20 -8.26 -0.27
N SER A 43 -12.58 -9.50 -0.60
CA SER A 43 -13.87 -10.08 -0.22
C SER A 43 -14.06 -10.22 1.30
N GLN A 44 -12.97 -10.37 2.05
CA GLN A 44 -13.00 -10.45 3.52
C GLN A 44 -13.09 -9.06 4.19
N LYS A 45 -12.92 -7.96 3.44
CA LYS A 45 -13.02 -6.57 3.91
C LYS A 45 -12.21 -6.36 5.21
N GLU A 46 -12.80 -5.73 6.23
CA GLU A 46 -12.12 -5.36 7.47
C GLU A 46 -11.53 -6.56 8.23
N ALA A 47 -12.08 -7.77 8.05
CA ALA A 47 -11.60 -8.98 8.72
C ALA A 47 -10.19 -9.39 8.25
N ALA A 48 -9.78 -8.99 7.03
CA ALA A 48 -8.44 -9.27 6.51
C ALA A 48 -7.33 -8.38 7.12
N LEU A 49 -7.68 -7.18 7.62
CA LEU A 49 -6.70 -6.18 8.02
C LEU A 49 -5.73 -6.66 9.11
N PRO A 50 -6.15 -7.40 10.16
CA PRO A 50 -5.22 -7.93 11.17
C PRO A 50 -4.17 -8.88 10.57
N TYR A 51 -4.56 -9.73 9.62
CA TYR A 51 -3.63 -10.64 8.95
C TYR A 51 -2.63 -9.87 8.08
N LEU A 52 -3.12 -8.91 7.26
CA LEU A 52 -2.26 -8.10 6.40
C LEU A 52 -1.29 -7.23 7.24
N ALA A 53 -1.75 -6.71 8.37
CA ALA A 53 -0.90 -6.02 9.34
C ALA A 53 0.21 -6.93 9.88
N ASP A 54 -0.13 -8.16 10.27
CA ASP A 54 0.86 -9.13 10.76
C ASP A 54 1.94 -9.45 9.71
N VAL A 55 1.56 -9.62 8.45
CA VAL A 55 2.52 -9.81 7.34
C VAL A 55 3.46 -8.60 7.21
N LEU A 56 2.93 -7.37 7.26
CA LEU A 56 3.73 -6.15 7.15
C LEU A 56 4.65 -5.90 8.36
N VAL A 57 4.25 -6.32 9.57
CA VAL A 57 5.08 -6.21 10.77
C VAL A 57 6.31 -7.12 10.66
N HIS A 58 6.13 -8.35 10.18
CA HIS A 58 7.17 -9.38 10.25
C HIS A 58 7.98 -9.54 8.96
N SER A 59 7.47 -9.08 7.81
CA SER A 59 8.17 -9.27 6.54
C SER A 59 9.32 -8.28 6.32
N ASN A 60 10.42 -8.80 5.76
CA ASN A 60 11.53 -8.03 5.20
C ASN A 60 11.72 -8.30 3.70
N ASN A 61 10.84 -9.09 3.09
CA ASN A 61 10.91 -9.44 1.68
C ASN A 61 10.13 -8.40 0.86
N GLU A 62 10.82 -7.69 -0.05
CA GLU A 62 10.20 -6.61 -0.83
C GLU A 62 8.98 -7.08 -1.62
N ALA A 63 9.06 -8.24 -2.30
CA ALA A 63 7.95 -8.75 -3.10
C ALA A 63 6.71 -9.07 -2.24
N GLN A 64 6.91 -9.64 -1.05
CA GLN A 64 5.83 -9.91 -0.09
C GLN A 64 5.22 -8.62 0.47
N ILE A 65 6.06 -7.63 0.80
CA ILE A 65 5.60 -6.32 1.26
C ILE A 65 4.77 -5.65 0.16
N VAL A 66 5.29 -5.59 -1.07
CA VAL A 66 4.62 -4.99 -2.22
C VAL A 66 3.30 -5.68 -2.54
N GLU A 67 3.25 -7.01 -2.51
CA GLU A 67 2.00 -7.75 -2.69
C GLU A 67 0.97 -7.40 -1.61
N THR A 68 1.41 -7.30 -0.36
CA THR A 68 0.53 -6.97 0.77
C THR A 68 0.03 -5.52 0.69
N LEU A 69 0.89 -4.58 0.32
CA LEU A 69 0.51 -3.18 0.09
C LEU A 69 -0.42 -3.05 -1.12
N HIS A 70 -0.20 -3.82 -2.18
CA HIS A 70 -1.11 -3.87 -3.32
C HIS A 70 -2.52 -4.30 -2.89
N ILE A 71 -2.62 -5.38 -2.10
CA ILE A 71 -3.92 -5.84 -1.56
C ILE A 71 -4.60 -4.74 -0.74
N ILE A 72 -3.88 -4.09 0.18
CA ILE A 72 -4.43 -3.01 1.01
C ILE A 72 -4.88 -1.82 0.14
N ASN A 73 -4.12 -1.49 -0.90
CA ASN A 73 -4.45 -0.43 -1.84
C ASN A 73 -5.75 -0.74 -2.60
N SER A 74 -5.94 -1.98 -3.07
CA SER A 74 -7.19 -2.44 -3.70
C SER A 74 -8.36 -2.46 -2.72
N MET A 75 -8.13 -2.84 -1.46
CA MET A 75 -9.16 -2.74 -0.40
C MET A 75 -9.59 -1.29 -0.15
N ALA A 76 -8.67 -0.33 -0.27
CA ALA A 76 -8.99 1.10 -0.16
C ALA A 76 -9.83 1.59 -1.34
N ASP A 77 -9.57 1.10 -2.55
CA ASP A 77 -10.37 1.40 -3.74
C ASP A 77 -11.82 0.88 -3.60
N GLU A 78 -11.99 -0.30 -3.00
CA GLU A 78 -13.30 -0.88 -2.68
C GLU A 78 -13.97 -0.28 -1.43
N GLY A 79 -13.36 0.75 -0.83
CA GLY A 79 -13.96 1.50 0.28
C GLY A 79 -14.01 0.76 1.62
N VAL A 80 -13.19 -0.27 1.81
CA VAL A 80 -13.04 -1.00 3.08
C VAL A 80 -12.63 -0.01 4.20
N LYS A 81 -13.28 -0.11 5.36
CA LYS A 81 -13.07 0.82 6.48
C LYS A 81 -11.88 0.41 7.34
N GLY A 82 -11.33 1.34 8.11
CA GLY A 82 -10.28 1.04 9.09
C GLY A 82 -8.88 0.87 8.50
N ILE A 83 -8.68 1.08 7.19
CA ILE A 83 -7.34 1.10 6.57
C ILE A 83 -6.52 2.27 7.12
N ASP A 84 -7.17 3.39 7.45
CA ASP A 84 -6.56 4.52 8.15
C ASP A 84 -5.87 4.10 9.47
N LYS A 85 -6.46 3.13 10.19
CA LYS A 85 -5.91 2.58 11.43
C LYS A 85 -4.69 1.68 11.21
N MET A 86 -4.36 1.33 9.97
CA MET A 86 -3.14 0.61 9.63
C MET A 86 -1.90 1.53 9.61
N TYR A 87 -2.07 2.85 9.71
CA TYR A 87 -0.95 3.79 9.67
C TYR A 87 0.23 3.41 10.58
N PRO A 88 0.05 2.98 11.86
CA PRO A 88 1.18 2.59 12.71
C PRO A 88 2.05 1.49 12.08
N VAL A 89 1.44 0.51 11.41
CA VAL A 89 2.18 -0.58 10.73
C VAL A 89 2.79 -0.08 9.42
N LEU A 90 2.04 0.68 8.63
CA LEU A 90 2.50 1.28 7.37
C LEU A 90 3.68 2.24 7.57
N SER A 91 3.70 2.96 8.70
CA SER A 91 4.71 3.98 9.02
C SER A 91 6.12 3.42 9.12
N ARG A 92 6.28 2.12 9.36
CA ARG A 92 7.56 1.39 9.30
C ARG A 92 8.27 1.60 7.95
N PHE A 93 7.51 1.75 6.88
CA PHE A 93 8.03 1.91 5.52
C PHE A 93 8.25 3.37 5.09
N ASN A 94 7.99 4.35 5.97
CA ASN A 94 8.13 5.78 5.65
C ASN A 94 9.55 6.20 5.25
N ASN A 95 10.55 5.41 5.60
CA ASN A 95 11.96 5.67 5.29
C ASN A 95 12.52 4.75 4.20
N THR A 96 11.66 4.01 3.49
CA THR A 96 12.09 3.08 2.46
C THR A 96 12.73 3.79 1.27
N THR A 97 13.74 3.16 0.67
CA THR A 97 14.32 3.57 -0.61
C THR A 97 13.75 2.78 -1.78
N SER A 98 12.90 1.76 -1.53
CA SER A 98 12.30 0.96 -2.59
C SER A 98 11.25 1.78 -3.34
N PRO A 99 11.41 1.99 -4.66
CA PRO A 99 10.41 2.69 -5.47
C PRO A 99 9.08 1.93 -5.47
N ASN A 100 9.12 0.59 -5.43
CA ASN A 100 7.92 -0.26 -5.41
C ASN A 100 7.09 -0.03 -4.15
N ILE A 101 7.76 -0.02 -2.99
CA ILE A 101 7.09 0.22 -1.70
C ILE A 101 6.58 1.66 -1.63
N GLN A 102 7.37 2.64 -2.07
CA GLN A 102 6.98 4.05 -2.07
C GLN A 102 5.69 4.30 -2.86
N THR A 103 5.56 3.75 -4.08
CA THR A 103 4.36 3.95 -4.92
C THR A 103 3.10 3.41 -4.26
N TYR A 104 3.11 2.16 -3.78
CA TYR A 104 1.92 1.62 -3.12
C TYR A 104 1.62 2.30 -1.79
N LEU A 105 2.65 2.65 -1.01
CA LEU A 105 2.46 3.37 0.24
C LEU A 105 1.84 4.76 0.00
N ALA A 106 2.31 5.47 -1.03
CA ALA A 106 1.76 6.75 -1.43
C ALA A 106 0.30 6.65 -1.88
N GLY A 107 -0.05 5.61 -2.66
CA GLY A 107 -1.43 5.33 -3.05
C GLY A 107 -2.35 5.10 -1.84
N ILE A 108 -1.91 4.32 -0.85
CA ILE A 108 -2.68 4.08 0.39
C ILE A 108 -2.82 5.39 1.18
N TYR A 109 -1.76 6.16 1.34
CA TYR A 109 -1.80 7.44 2.04
C TYR A 109 -2.71 8.45 1.35
N ARG A 110 -2.71 8.49 0.01
CA ARG A 110 -3.61 9.31 -0.80
C ARG A 110 -5.08 8.95 -0.57
N LYS A 111 -5.41 7.67 -0.43
CA LYS A 111 -6.80 7.20 -0.26
C LYS A 111 -7.31 7.36 1.16
N THR A 112 -6.43 7.13 2.14
CA THR A 112 -6.80 7.17 3.56
C THR A 112 -6.76 8.57 4.16
N GLN A 113 -5.97 9.49 3.59
CA GLN A 113 -5.85 10.87 4.07
C GLN A 113 -5.48 10.99 5.56
N VAL A 114 -4.76 10.01 6.12
CA VAL A 114 -4.25 10.07 7.50
C VAL A 114 -3.30 11.26 7.64
N PRO A 115 -3.56 12.25 8.52
CA PRO A 115 -2.76 13.48 8.59
C PRO A 115 -1.25 13.24 8.79
N ASP A 116 -0.90 12.24 9.59
CA ASP A 116 0.49 11.89 9.91
C ASP A 116 1.27 11.31 8.70
N ALA A 117 0.59 10.95 7.61
CA ALA A 117 1.21 10.46 6.40
C ALA A 117 1.72 11.58 5.46
N PHE A 118 1.28 12.83 5.65
CA PHE A 118 1.69 13.94 4.80
C PHE A 118 3.20 14.22 4.87
N GLY A 119 3.76 14.30 6.09
CA GLY A 119 5.19 14.50 6.31
C GLY A 119 6.06 13.42 5.64
N PRO A 120 5.76 12.12 5.84
CA PRO A 120 6.40 11.02 5.12
C PRO A 120 6.37 11.14 3.60
N LEU A 121 5.24 11.53 2.99
CA LEU A 121 5.16 11.73 1.53
C LEU A 121 6.15 12.81 1.05
N VAL A 122 6.17 13.96 1.73
CA VAL A 122 7.11 15.05 1.42
C VAL A 122 8.55 14.58 1.58
N LYS A 123 8.84 13.80 2.63
CA LYS A 123 10.17 13.22 2.86
C LYS A 123 10.59 12.29 1.73
N MET A 124 9.70 11.41 1.24
CA MET A 124 9.99 10.51 0.13
C MET A 124 10.36 11.30 -1.14
N LEU A 125 9.57 12.33 -1.47
CA LEU A 125 9.84 13.18 -2.64
C LEU A 125 11.20 13.89 -2.54
N ILE A 126 11.54 14.45 -1.37
CA ILE A 126 12.85 15.09 -1.14
C ILE A 126 13.97 14.07 -1.25
N GLN A 127 13.80 12.88 -0.67
CA GLN A 127 14.79 11.81 -0.72
C GLN A 127 15.07 11.38 -2.16
N ASN A 128 14.03 11.20 -2.98
CA ASN A 128 14.14 10.80 -4.37
C ASN A 128 14.79 11.92 -5.21
N SER A 129 14.48 13.18 -4.93
CA SER A 129 15.12 14.34 -5.58
C SER A 129 16.63 14.44 -5.28
N LEU A 130 17.03 14.16 -4.03
CA LEU A 130 18.43 14.18 -3.61
C LEU A 130 19.21 12.95 -4.07
N ARG A 131 18.52 11.81 -4.21
CA ARG A 131 19.10 10.51 -4.56
C ARG A 131 18.16 9.77 -5.50
N PRO A 132 18.16 10.12 -6.81
CA PRO A 132 17.29 9.48 -7.79
C PRO A 132 17.51 7.96 -7.78
N GLN A 133 16.42 7.21 -7.65
CA GLN A 133 16.46 5.75 -7.69
C GLN A 133 16.31 5.28 -9.14
N THR A 134 17.14 4.33 -9.56
CA THR A 134 16.95 3.64 -10.84
C THR A 134 15.78 2.66 -10.69
N SER A 135 14.69 2.91 -11.42
CA SER A 135 13.47 2.12 -11.39
C SER A 135 12.90 1.97 -12.80
N ASN A 136 12.03 0.98 -13.01
CA ASN A 136 11.31 0.78 -14.27
C ASN A 136 10.12 1.76 -14.44
N PHE A 137 9.84 2.57 -13.42
CA PHE A 137 8.79 3.59 -13.36
C PHE A 137 9.24 4.72 -12.42
N ASP A 138 8.58 5.87 -12.48
CA ASP A 138 8.84 7.00 -11.58
C ASP A 138 7.91 6.96 -10.35
N PRO A 139 8.41 6.68 -9.13
CA PRO A 139 7.58 6.71 -7.93
C PRO A 139 7.09 8.12 -7.56
N ASP A 140 7.77 9.17 -8.03
CA ASP A 140 7.44 10.56 -7.67
C ASP A 140 6.10 11.02 -8.27
N GLU A 141 5.62 10.35 -9.33
CA GLU A 141 4.29 10.60 -9.89
C GLU A 141 3.18 10.32 -8.85
N GLU A 142 3.21 9.14 -8.22
CA GLU A 142 2.20 8.78 -7.21
C GLU A 142 2.43 9.54 -5.90
N ILE A 143 3.69 9.74 -5.48
CA ILE A 143 4.00 10.53 -4.27
C ILE A 143 3.50 11.98 -4.44
N GLY A 144 3.81 12.62 -5.56
CA GLY A 144 3.36 13.97 -5.88
C GLY A 144 1.84 14.06 -5.98
N GLY A 145 1.22 13.09 -6.66
CA GLY A 145 -0.24 12.96 -6.74
C GLY A 145 -0.90 12.83 -5.35
N ALA A 146 -0.30 12.06 -4.45
CA ALA A 146 -0.75 11.93 -3.07
C ALA A 146 -0.65 13.27 -2.32
N ILE A 147 0.50 13.95 -2.38
CA ILE A 147 0.69 15.27 -1.73
C ILE A 147 -0.34 16.28 -2.22
N LEU A 148 -0.58 16.35 -3.53
CA LEU A 148 -1.57 17.24 -4.11
C LEU A 148 -2.99 16.91 -3.64
N ALA A 149 -3.32 15.62 -3.46
CA ALA A 149 -4.60 15.21 -2.90
C ALA A 149 -4.79 15.71 -1.45
N TYR A 150 -3.76 15.59 -0.59
CA TYR A 150 -3.81 16.14 0.78
C TYR A 150 -4.03 17.65 0.80
N ILE A 151 -3.30 18.37 -0.06
CA ILE A 151 -3.45 19.82 -0.17
C ILE A 151 -4.86 20.18 -0.66
N SER A 152 -5.36 19.47 -1.69
CA SER A 152 -6.68 19.71 -2.27
C SER A 152 -7.81 19.43 -1.28
N ASP A 153 -7.74 18.31 -0.54
CA ASP A 153 -8.73 17.94 0.48
C ASP A 153 -8.82 19.03 1.56
N ARG A 154 -7.68 19.52 2.02
CA ARG A 154 -7.62 20.62 2.99
C ARG A 154 -8.33 21.88 2.51
N PHE A 155 -8.25 22.21 1.22
CA PHE A 155 -8.95 23.37 0.66
C PHE A 155 -10.44 23.14 0.45
N ARG A 156 -10.86 21.93 0.07
CA ARG A 156 -12.27 21.57 -0.10
C ARG A 156 -13.04 21.60 1.22
N ASN A 157 -12.38 21.21 2.31
CA ASN A 157 -12.98 21.07 3.64
C ASN A 157 -12.83 22.34 4.51
N GLN A 158 -12.42 23.49 3.95
CA GLN A 158 -12.45 24.76 4.71
C GLN A 158 -13.89 25.27 4.83
N PRO A 159 -14.33 25.71 6.02
CA PRO A 159 -15.59 26.43 6.15
C PRO A 159 -15.52 27.69 5.28
N GLN A 160 -16.49 27.84 4.37
CA GLN A 160 -16.64 29.06 3.59
C GLN A 160 -16.89 30.21 4.58
N LYS A 161 -16.03 31.22 4.54
CA LYS A 161 -16.16 32.43 5.36
C LYS A 161 -17.29 33.31 4.89
#